data_AF-A0A7C9TM51-F1
#
_entry.id   AF-A0A7C9TM51-F1
#
_cell.length_a   1.000
_cell.length_b   1.000
_cell.length_c   1.000
_cell.angle_alpha   90.00
_cell.angle_beta   90.00
_cell.angle_gamma   90.00
#
_symmetry.space_group_name_H-M   'P 1'
#
loop_
_entity.id
_entity.type
_entity.pdbx_description
1 polymer ?
#
loop_
_entity_poly.entity_id
_entity_poly.type
_entity_poly.pdbx_seq_one_letter_code
_entity_poly.pdbx_strand_id
1 'polypeptide(L)'
;MARNSLPQMHVVTTANAFAKTGELLLEERPEGTDWLYPFVVNVALSIELYLKSYLAEEDLIPFLVHEDGSTTYQRFTKCIAHDHRFDKLYAKIPAHIKSKIESEFRGSLLKQKFPAFEDALNKFSNSFVEARYPYEKGGFKGGWISDLMNISVFLKNTIFKIGEIRDA
;
A
#
# COMPACT_ATOMS: atom_id res chain seq x y z
N MET A 1 24.67 -7.83 -1.56
CA MET A 1 23.55 -8.79 -1.58
C MET A 1 22.39 -8.13 -2.31
N ALA A 2 21.83 -8.78 -3.33
CA ALA A 2 20.68 -8.22 -4.05
C ALA A 2 19.50 -8.10 -3.07
N ARG A 3 18.93 -6.89 -2.94
CA ARG A 3 17.72 -6.66 -2.15
C ARG A 3 16.65 -7.64 -2.60
N ASN A 4 16.03 -8.34 -1.65
CA ASN A 4 14.81 -9.10 -1.92
C ASN A 4 13.81 -8.16 -2.58
N SER A 5 13.59 -8.35 -3.88
CA SER A 5 12.76 -7.50 -4.72
C SER A 5 11.29 -7.92 -4.71
N LEU A 6 10.95 -8.85 -3.82
CA LEU A 6 9.60 -9.34 -3.62
C LEU A 6 8.91 -8.57 -2.49
N PRO A 7 7.60 -8.31 -2.63
CA PRO A 7 6.81 -7.68 -1.59
C PRO A 7 6.69 -8.60 -0.37
N GLN A 8 6.80 -8.05 0.83
CA GLN A 8 6.60 -8.80 2.07
C GLN A 8 5.13 -9.14 2.28
N MET A 9 4.79 -10.42 2.15
CA MET A 9 3.40 -10.86 2.06
C MET A 9 2.57 -10.60 3.32
N HIS A 10 3.16 -10.60 4.52
CA HIS A 10 2.41 -10.25 5.73
C HIS A 10 1.98 -8.76 5.71
N VAL A 11 2.81 -7.84 5.19
CA VAL A 11 2.46 -6.43 4.97
C VAL A 11 1.33 -6.33 3.94
N VAL A 12 1.40 -7.14 2.88
CA VAL A 12 0.33 -7.22 1.86
C VAL A 12 -0.99 -7.71 2.47
N THR A 13 -0.95 -8.70 3.36
CA THR A 13 -2.15 -9.18 4.07
C THR A 13 -2.75 -8.08 4.95
N THR A 14 -1.94 -7.31 5.66
CA THR A 14 -2.41 -6.14 6.41
C THR A 14 -3.01 -5.08 5.48
N ALA A 15 -2.35 -4.79 4.35
CA ALA A 15 -2.86 -3.85 3.34
C ALA A 15 -4.23 -4.31 2.79
N ASN A 16 -4.40 -5.62 2.54
CA ASN A 16 -5.65 -6.20 2.09
C ASN A 16 -6.78 -6.01 3.11
N ALA A 17 -6.50 -6.10 4.41
CA ALA A 17 -7.49 -5.86 5.45
C ALA A 17 -7.99 -4.42 5.40
N PHE A 18 -7.10 -3.43 5.34
CA PHE A 18 -7.47 -2.02 5.21
C PHE A 18 -8.22 -1.73 3.90
N ALA A 19 -7.77 -2.31 2.78
CA ALA A 19 -8.47 -2.18 1.50
C ALA A 19 -9.90 -2.74 1.60
N LYS A 20 -10.07 -3.91 2.23
CA LYS A 20 -11.39 -4.52 2.41
C LYS A 20 -12.29 -3.71 3.33
N THR A 21 -11.76 -3.12 4.40
CA THR A 21 -12.52 -2.20 5.25
C THR A 21 -12.99 -0.98 4.45
N GLY A 22 -12.16 -0.43 3.57
CA GLY A 22 -12.56 0.62 2.64
C GLY A 22 -13.70 0.18 1.71
N GLU A 23 -13.60 -1.00 1.09
CA GLU A 23 -14.68 -1.57 0.26
C GLU A 23 -16.01 -1.64 1.01
N LEU A 24 -15.99 -2.21 2.22
CA LEU A 24 -17.20 -2.36 3.05
C LEU A 24 -17.84 -1.01 3.39
N LEU A 25 -17.03 0.00 3.73
CA LEU A 25 -17.56 1.35 4.00
C LEU A 25 -18.22 1.98 2.76
N LEU A 26 -17.66 1.73 1.57
CA LEU A 26 -18.21 2.22 0.31
C LEU A 26 -19.49 1.50 -0.10
N GLU A 27 -19.60 0.20 0.23
CA GLU A 27 -20.77 -0.65 0.00
C GLU A 27 -21.92 -0.29 0.95
N GLU A 28 -21.65 -0.24 2.26
CA GLU A 28 -22.67 -0.04 3.29
C GLU A 28 -23.14 1.41 3.42
N ARG A 29 -22.22 2.38 3.31
CA ARG A 29 -22.47 3.82 3.47
C ARG A 29 -23.34 4.13 4.69
N PRO A 30 -22.91 3.75 5.90
CA PRO A 30 -23.74 3.81 7.09
C PRO A 30 -24.31 5.20 7.33
N GLU A 31 -25.65 5.27 7.40
CA GLU A 31 -26.39 6.51 7.62
C GLU A 31 -26.06 7.13 8.99
N GLY A 32 -26.14 8.45 9.08
CA GLY A 32 -25.85 9.18 10.32
C GLY A 32 -24.37 9.23 10.69
N THR A 33 -23.47 8.83 9.79
CA THR A 33 -22.01 8.89 9.99
C THR A 33 -21.29 9.50 8.79
N ASP A 34 -20.16 10.17 9.05
CA ASP A 34 -19.26 10.66 8.00
C ASP A 34 -18.33 9.54 7.48
N TRP A 35 -18.91 8.45 6.97
CA TRP A 35 -18.20 7.23 6.53
C TRP A 35 -17.12 7.48 5.47
N LEU A 36 -17.19 8.60 4.74
CA LEU A 36 -16.26 8.96 3.68
C LEU A 36 -14.82 9.17 4.18
N TYR A 37 -14.65 9.75 5.36
CA TYR A 37 -13.31 9.98 5.94
C TYR A 37 -12.62 8.67 6.35
N PRO A 38 -13.24 7.78 7.16
CA PRO A 38 -12.64 6.49 7.45
C PRO A 38 -12.46 5.66 6.17
N PHE A 39 -13.33 5.77 5.15
CA PHE A 39 -13.10 5.17 3.85
C PHE A 39 -11.76 5.61 3.25
N VAL A 40 -11.52 6.93 3.12
CA VAL A 40 -10.28 7.45 2.53
C VAL A 40 -9.06 7.06 3.37
N VAL A 41 -9.16 7.11 4.70
CA VAL A 41 -8.06 6.71 5.60
C VAL A 41 -7.68 5.24 5.37
N ASN A 42 -8.66 4.34 5.31
CA ASN A 42 -8.42 2.91 5.10
C ASN A 42 -7.80 2.63 3.72
N VAL A 43 -8.34 3.22 2.65
CA VAL A 43 -7.82 3.02 1.29
C VAL A 43 -6.44 3.67 1.11
N ALA A 44 -6.21 4.84 1.69
CA ALA A 44 -4.91 5.49 1.64
C ALA A 44 -3.85 4.67 2.40
N LEU A 45 -4.22 4.10 3.55
CA LEU A 45 -3.33 3.26 4.34
C LEU A 45 -3.02 1.92 3.63
N SER A 46 -3.98 1.32 2.92
CA SER A 46 -3.69 0.13 2.12
C SER A 46 -2.68 0.42 1.01
N ILE A 47 -2.80 1.56 0.33
CA ILE A 47 -1.81 2.02 -0.68
C ILE A 47 -0.43 2.20 -0.05
N GLU A 48 -0.34 2.86 1.10
CA GLU A 48 0.91 3.03 1.85
C GLU A 48 1.55 1.67 2.13
N LEU A 49 0.78 0.72 2.67
CA LEU A 49 1.27 -0.60 3.04
C LEU A 49 1.66 -1.44 1.82
N TYR A 50 0.93 -1.37 0.70
CA TYR A 50 1.33 -2.00 -0.55
C TYR A 50 2.69 -1.49 -1.03
N LEU A 51 2.92 -0.18 -1.02
CA LEU A 51 4.23 0.39 -1.38
C LEU A 51 5.32 -0.04 -0.39
N LYS A 52 5.01 0.00 0.91
CA LYS A 52 5.95 -0.43 1.97
C LYS A 52 6.27 -1.91 1.93
N SER A 53 5.40 -2.75 1.38
CA SER A 53 5.69 -4.18 1.22
C SER A 53 6.93 -4.44 0.37
N TYR A 54 7.21 -3.61 -0.65
CA TYR A 54 8.43 -3.66 -1.46
C TYR A 54 9.68 -3.08 -0.76
N LEU A 55 9.47 -2.37 0.35
CA LEU A 55 10.50 -1.70 1.14
C LEU A 55 10.63 -2.33 2.54
N ALA A 56 10.07 -3.51 2.71
CA ALA A 56 10.06 -4.23 3.96
C ALA A 56 11.05 -5.39 3.87
N GLU A 57 11.83 -5.57 4.93
CA GLU A 57 12.77 -6.66 5.08
C GLU A 57 12.39 -7.46 6.33
N GLU A 58 12.43 -8.78 6.23
CA GLU A 58 12.22 -9.64 7.38
C GLU A 58 13.41 -9.55 8.31
N ASP A 59 13.15 -9.32 9.58
CA ASP A 59 14.15 -9.31 10.63
C ASP A 59 13.81 -10.45 11.60
N LEU A 60 14.69 -11.43 11.70
CA LEU A 60 14.52 -12.58 12.59
C LEU A 60 15.34 -12.34 13.84
N ILE A 61 14.66 -12.01 14.93
CA ILE A 61 15.30 -11.74 16.21
C ILE A 61 15.18 -12.99 17.08
N PRO A 62 16.29 -13.52 17.63
CA PRO A 62 16.24 -14.60 18.62
C PRO A 62 15.30 -14.22 19.77
N PHE A 63 14.30 -15.05 20.02
CA PHE A 63 13.27 -14.82 21.03
C PHE A 63 13.46 -15.72 22.24
N LEU A 64 13.78 -17.00 22.01
CA LEU A 64 13.96 -17.98 23.06
C LEU A 64 15.01 -19.00 22.63
N VAL A 65 15.99 -19.28 23.50
CA VAL A 65 16.93 -20.39 23.34
C VAL A 65 16.45 -21.52 24.25
N HIS A 66 16.23 -22.71 23.68
CA HIS A 66 15.76 -23.90 24.38
C HIS A 66 16.93 -24.66 25.01
N GLU A 67 16.64 -25.51 26.00
CA GLU A 67 17.65 -26.32 26.70
C GLU A 67 18.39 -27.29 25.77
N ASP A 68 17.78 -27.68 24.64
CA ASP A 68 18.39 -28.51 23.60
C ASP A 68 19.32 -27.73 22.64
N GLY A 69 19.51 -26.43 22.87
CA GLY A 69 20.33 -25.55 22.04
C GLY A 69 19.64 -24.98 20.81
N SER A 70 18.37 -25.34 20.54
CA SER A 70 17.59 -24.72 19.47
C SER A 70 17.14 -23.30 19.84
N THR A 71 16.87 -22.46 18.84
CA THR A 71 16.43 -21.06 19.05
C THR A 71 15.13 -20.79 18.30
N THR A 72 14.10 -20.36 19.02
CA THR A 72 12.90 -19.76 18.43
C THR A 72 13.20 -18.31 18.07
N TYR A 73 12.87 -17.93 16.85
CA TYR A 73 12.99 -16.55 16.37
C TYR A 73 11.61 -15.90 16.32
N GLN A 74 11.53 -14.64 16.74
CA GLN A 74 10.40 -13.79 16.48
C GLN A 74 10.61 -13.06 15.15
N ARG A 75 9.62 -13.14 14.27
CA ARG A 75 9.63 -12.45 12.98
C ARG A 75 9.16 -11.03 13.17
N PHE A 76 10.06 -10.09 12.96
CA PHE A 76 9.76 -8.68 12.81
C PHE A 76 9.89 -8.30 11.33
N THR A 77 9.38 -7.12 11.02
CA THR A 77 9.57 -6.57 9.69
C THR A 77 9.99 -5.13 9.81
N LYS A 78 11.18 -4.88 9.26
CA LYS A 78 11.78 -3.56 9.23
C LYS A 78 11.46 -2.95 7.88
N CYS A 79 10.70 -1.86 7.90
CA CYS A 79 10.55 -1.04 6.69
C CYS A 79 11.74 -0.10 6.59
N ILE A 80 12.46 -0.13 5.47
CA ILE A 80 13.58 0.79 5.22
C ILE A 80 13.11 2.22 4.92
N ALA A 81 11.81 2.44 4.79
CA ALA A 81 11.21 3.74 4.51
C ALA A 81 10.17 4.12 5.59
N HIS A 82 10.53 5.10 6.41
CA HIS A 82 9.62 5.69 7.41
C HIS A 82 8.75 6.84 6.87
N ASP A 83 8.73 7.03 5.55
CA ASP A 83 7.87 8.04 4.93
C ASP A 83 6.41 7.54 4.89
N HIS A 84 5.48 8.47 4.77
CA HIS A 84 4.04 8.20 4.65
C HIS A 84 3.47 8.71 3.33
N ARG A 85 4.23 9.54 2.59
CA ARG A 85 3.81 10.03 1.28
C ARG A 85 4.06 9.00 0.19
N PHE A 86 3.05 8.80 -0.65
CA PHE A 86 3.11 7.78 -1.70
C PHE A 86 4.22 8.04 -2.72
N ASP A 87 4.40 9.29 -3.14
CA ASP A 87 5.47 9.67 -4.07
C ASP A 87 6.86 9.33 -3.52
N LYS A 88 7.09 9.62 -2.24
CA LYS A 88 8.37 9.37 -1.56
C LYS A 88 8.62 7.88 -1.34
N LEU A 89 7.58 7.11 -1.05
CA LEU A 89 7.67 5.66 -0.94
C LEU A 89 7.96 5.03 -2.30
N TYR A 90 7.21 5.41 -3.34
CA TYR A 90 7.41 4.88 -4.69
C TYR A 90 8.81 5.19 -5.22
N ALA A 91 9.33 6.40 -5.01
CA ALA A 91 10.68 6.77 -5.42
C ALA A 91 11.77 5.81 -4.90
N LYS A 92 11.59 5.26 -3.69
CA LYS A 92 12.52 4.33 -3.02
C LYS A 92 12.42 2.88 -3.53
N ILE A 93 11.35 2.52 -4.24
CA ILE A 93 11.17 1.17 -4.80
C ILE A 93 12.26 0.92 -5.86
N PRO A 94 12.89 -0.27 -5.89
CA PRO A 94 13.90 -0.61 -6.89
C PRO A 94 13.43 -0.37 -8.33
N ALA A 95 14.30 0.17 -9.18
CA ALA A 95 13.95 0.58 -10.54
C ALA A 95 13.30 -0.54 -11.38
N HIS A 96 13.82 -1.77 -11.28
CA HIS A 96 13.25 -2.92 -12.00
C HIS A 96 11.83 -3.28 -11.56
N ILE A 97 11.48 -3.08 -10.28
CA ILE A 97 10.09 -3.25 -9.79
C ILE A 97 9.21 -2.11 -10.28
N LYS A 98 9.70 -0.86 -10.24
CA LYS A 98 8.98 0.28 -10.81
C LYS A 98 8.66 0.07 -12.29
N SER A 99 9.60 -0.47 -13.07
CA SER A 99 9.37 -0.81 -14.47
C SER A 99 8.29 -1.87 -14.65
N LYS A 100 8.22 -2.89 -13.78
CA LYS A 100 7.13 -3.89 -13.80
C LYS A 100 5.78 -3.27 -13.46
N ILE A 101 5.73 -2.43 -12.41
CA ILE A 101 4.51 -1.70 -12.03
C ILE A 101 4.05 -0.82 -13.20
N GLU A 102 4.94 -0.06 -13.82
CA GLU A 102 4.61 0.82 -14.94
C GLU A 102 4.16 0.02 -16.19
N SER A 103 4.72 -1.17 -16.40
CA SER A 103 4.26 -2.07 -17.46
C SER A 103 2.81 -2.50 -17.24
N GLU A 104 2.45 -2.93 -16.04
CA GLU A 104 1.05 -3.26 -15.69
C GLU A 104 0.13 -2.04 -15.75
N PHE A 105 0.65 -0.87 -15.35
CA PHE A 105 -0.11 0.38 -15.32
C PHE A 105 -0.64 0.78 -16.71
N ARG A 106 0.12 0.52 -17.78
CA ARG A 106 -0.27 0.83 -19.17
C ARG A 106 -1.60 0.20 -19.58
N GLY A 107 -1.96 -0.96 -19.01
CA GLY A 107 -3.22 -1.64 -19.27
C GLY A 107 -4.36 -1.26 -18.32
N SER A 108 -4.13 -0.35 -17.37
CA SER A 108 -5.10 0.00 -16.34
C SER A 108 -6.04 1.13 -16.75
N LEU A 109 -7.22 1.19 -16.14
CA LEU A 109 -8.17 2.30 -16.30
C LEU A 109 -7.58 3.65 -15.85
N LEU A 110 -6.65 3.63 -14.89
CA LEU A 110 -5.98 4.83 -14.39
C LEU A 110 -5.14 5.52 -15.48
N LYS A 111 -4.63 4.78 -16.47
CA LYS A 111 -3.82 5.32 -17.57
C LYS A 111 -4.56 6.35 -18.41
N GLN A 112 -5.89 6.29 -18.43
CA GLN A 112 -6.75 7.26 -19.14
C GLN A 112 -6.73 8.64 -18.46
N LYS A 113 -6.42 8.69 -17.16
CA LYS A 113 -6.42 9.92 -16.34
C LYS A 113 -5.01 10.40 -16.00
N PHE A 114 -4.07 9.48 -15.86
CA PHE A 114 -2.71 9.76 -15.41
C PHE A 114 -1.67 9.29 -16.45
N PRO A 115 -0.74 10.17 -16.87
CA PRO A 115 0.31 9.81 -17.83
C PRO A 115 1.22 8.67 -17.34
N ALA A 116 1.61 8.67 -16.07
CA ALA A 116 2.38 7.61 -15.42
C ALA A 116 1.76 7.22 -14.07
N PHE A 117 2.15 6.07 -13.52
CA PHE A 117 1.65 5.65 -12.21
C PHE A 117 2.07 6.61 -11.08
N GLU A 118 3.27 7.18 -11.20
CA GLU A 118 3.79 8.18 -10.26
C GLU A 118 2.92 9.44 -10.21
N ASP A 119 2.33 9.86 -11.33
CA ASP A 119 1.42 11.02 -11.37
C ASP A 119 0.14 10.75 -10.56
N ALA A 120 -0.37 9.52 -10.63
CA ALA A 120 -1.49 9.09 -9.80
C ALA A 120 -1.10 9.17 -8.31
N LEU A 121 0.03 8.61 -7.91
CA LEU A 121 0.48 8.66 -6.50
C LEU A 121 0.71 10.10 -6.02
N ASN A 122 1.30 10.96 -6.85
CA ASN A 122 1.50 12.37 -6.53
C ASN A 122 0.19 13.10 -6.24
N LYS A 123 -0.86 12.83 -7.04
CA LYS A 123 -2.19 13.42 -6.86
C LYS A 123 -2.81 13.10 -5.50
N PHE A 124 -2.52 11.91 -4.95
CA PHE A 124 -3.15 11.38 -3.73
C PHE A 124 -2.22 11.32 -2.50
N SER A 125 -0.98 11.80 -2.61
CA SER A 125 0.02 11.64 -1.55
C SER A 125 -0.34 12.28 -0.21
N ASN A 126 -1.27 13.26 -0.20
CA ASN A 126 -1.76 13.91 1.01
C ASN A 126 -3.12 13.40 1.48
N SER A 127 -3.78 12.50 0.75
CA SER A 127 -5.17 12.09 1.03
C SER A 127 -5.33 11.47 2.42
N PHE A 128 -4.31 10.77 2.92
CA PHE A 128 -4.33 10.22 4.28
C PHE A 128 -4.36 11.32 5.37
N VAL A 129 -3.61 12.42 5.18
CA VAL A 129 -3.59 13.53 6.14
C VAL A 129 -4.89 14.32 6.04
N GLU A 130 -5.29 14.68 4.82
CA GLU A 130 -6.49 15.48 4.55
C GLU A 130 -7.78 14.83 5.06
N ALA A 131 -7.87 13.49 5.04
CA ALA A 131 -9.05 12.76 5.50
C ALA A 131 -9.13 12.61 7.03
N ARG A 132 -8.00 12.66 7.75
CA ARG A 132 -8.01 12.58 9.22
C ARG A 132 -8.45 13.88 9.87
N TYR A 133 -8.25 15.00 9.18
CA TYR A 133 -8.51 16.34 9.69
C TYR A 133 -9.49 17.08 8.76
N PRO A 134 -10.71 16.56 8.55
CA PRO A 134 -11.65 17.14 7.59
C PRO A 134 -12.15 18.54 8.00
N TYR A 135 -12.02 18.88 9.27
CA TYR A 135 -12.35 20.18 9.84
C TYR A 135 -11.25 21.22 9.65
N GLU A 136 -10.05 20.84 9.21
CA GLU A 136 -8.95 21.77 8.95
C GLU A 136 -9.08 22.46 7.58
N LYS A 137 -8.50 23.65 7.46
CA LYS A 137 -8.49 24.40 6.20
C LYS A 137 -7.67 23.63 5.16
N GLY A 138 -8.36 23.06 4.18
CA GLY A 138 -7.74 22.21 3.14
C GLY A 138 -7.96 20.72 3.35
N GLY A 139 -8.79 20.31 4.33
CA GLY A 139 -9.23 18.94 4.51
C GLY A 139 -9.92 18.35 3.28
N PHE A 140 -10.07 17.03 3.29
CA PHE A 140 -10.53 16.25 2.14
C PHE A 140 -11.91 16.70 1.64
N LYS A 141 -12.07 16.86 0.31
CA LYS A 141 -13.28 17.40 -0.34
C LYS A 141 -14.09 16.39 -1.17
N GLY A 142 -13.88 15.08 -1.02
CA GLY A 142 -14.76 14.05 -1.61
C GLY A 142 -14.57 13.70 -3.08
N GLY A 143 -14.04 14.59 -3.91
CA GLY A 143 -14.12 14.48 -5.39
C GLY A 143 -13.37 13.34 -6.09
N TRP A 144 -12.57 12.53 -5.38
CA TRP A 144 -11.59 11.63 -6.01
C TRP A 144 -11.55 10.20 -5.46
N ILE A 145 -12.57 9.79 -4.70
CA ILE A 145 -12.58 8.51 -3.98
C ILE A 145 -12.45 7.28 -4.89
N SER A 146 -13.02 7.33 -6.09
CA SER A 146 -12.95 6.22 -7.05
C SER A 146 -11.55 6.02 -7.57
N ASP A 147 -10.81 7.10 -7.82
CA ASP A 147 -9.43 7.02 -8.30
C ASP A 147 -8.49 6.52 -7.21
N LEU A 148 -8.68 6.94 -5.96
CA LEU A 148 -7.94 6.40 -4.83
C LEU A 148 -8.18 4.89 -4.66
N MET A 149 -9.44 4.45 -4.76
CA MET A 149 -9.79 3.03 -4.72
C MET A 149 -9.16 2.25 -5.88
N ASN A 150 -9.22 2.80 -7.09
CA ASN A 150 -8.61 2.19 -8.27
C ASN A 150 -7.09 2.03 -8.12
N ILE A 151 -6.40 2.97 -7.47
CA ILE A 151 -4.96 2.85 -7.17
C ILE A 151 -4.71 1.69 -6.20
N SER A 152 -5.51 1.58 -5.13
CA SER A 152 -5.40 0.46 -4.17
C SER A 152 -5.61 -0.89 -4.86
N VAL A 153 -6.67 -1.01 -5.67
CA VAL A 153 -6.98 -2.23 -6.44
C VAL A 153 -5.88 -2.56 -7.44
N PHE A 154 -5.37 -1.54 -8.16
CA PHE A 154 -4.27 -1.71 -9.08
C PHE A 154 -3.03 -2.28 -8.37
N LEU A 155 -2.61 -1.67 -7.26
CA LEU A 155 -1.44 -2.14 -6.50
C LEU A 155 -1.62 -3.55 -5.97
N LYS A 156 -2.79 -3.87 -5.41
CA LYS A 156 -3.14 -5.23 -4.97
C LYS A 156 -2.90 -6.24 -6.09
N ASN A 157 -3.50 -6.01 -7.26
CA ASN A 157 -3.42 -6.92 -8.40
C ASN A 157 -1.99 -7.01 -8.96
N THR A 158 -1.28 -5.89 -9.06
CA THR A 158 0.10 -5.83 -9.55
C THR A 158 1.07 -6.55 -8.61
N ILE A 159 0.87 -6.44 -7.28
CA ILE A 159 1.66 -7.16 -6.29
C ILE A 159 1.53 -8.67 -6.46
N PHE A 160 0.30 -9.18 -6.61
CA PHE A 160 0.08 -10.61 -6.86
C PHE A 160 0.76 -11.06 -8.15
N LYS A 161 0.55 -10.35 -9.26
CA LYS A 161 1.20 -10.66 -10.54
C LYS A 161 2.72 -10.67 -10.49
N ILE A 162 3.33 -9.71 -9.79
CA ILE A 162 4.78 -9.64 -9.64
C ILE A 162 5.29 -10.75 -8.70
N GLY A 163 4.52 -11.11 -7.68
CA GLY A 163 4.83 -12.19 -6.74
C GLY A 163 4.65 -13.61 -7.31
N GLU A 164 3.74 -13.77 -8.27
CA GLU A 164 3.41 -15.03 -8.98
C GLU A 164 4.36 -15.38 -10.13
N ILE A 165 5.34 -14.53 -10.48
CA ILE A 165 6.41 -14.87 -11.46
C ILE A 165 7.40 -15.87 -10.83
N ARG A 166 6.88 -16.99 -10.35
CA ARG A 166 7.59 -18.00 -9.57
C ARG A 166 7.48 -19.41 -10.17
N ASP A 167 6.52 -19.67 -11.07
CA ASP A 167 6.28 -21.02 -11.60
C ASP A 167 6.23 -21.10 -13.13
N ALA A 168 7.11 -20.38 -13.85
CA ALA A 168 7.33 -20.57 -15.29
C ALA A 168 8.83 -20.70 -15.61
#